data_AF-A0A8C1LSA4-F1
#
_entry.id   AF-A0A8C1LSA4-F1
#
_cell.length_a   1.000
_cell.length_b   1.000
_cell.length_c   1.000
_cell.angle_alpha   90.00
_cell.angle_beta   90.00
_cell.angle_gamma   90.00
#
_symmetry.space_group_name_H-M   'P 1'
#
loop_
_entity.id
_entity.type
_entity.pdbx_description
1 polymer ?
#
loop_
_entity_poly.entity_id
_entity_poly.type
_entity_poly.pdbx_seq_one_letter_code
_entity_poly.pdbx_strand_id
1 'polypeptide(L)'
;MAALGVDVNVGNDDGESNTAIKVPERVLRRDQARLEEAERRRNVKESQTVTEEKSDFFTSTFNDEKTAVEEMLSACDHNDRDKAANTLEEITLKIQQLQKFLNDSMMFLTQYEKRQAQASLQKLQSALAEKRDELLPKK
;
A
#
# COMPACT_ATOMS: atom_id res chain seq x y z
N MET A 1 67.51 19.21 23.93
CA MET A 1 68.03 19.76 25.21
C MET A 1 67.63 21.22 25.30
N ALA A 2 67.20 21.62 26.51
CA ALA A 2 66.72 22.92 27.02
C ALA A 2 67.13 24.21 26.25
N ALA A 3 66.20 25.16 26.02
CA ALA A 3 65.77 26.28 26.91
C ALA A 3 66.89 27.35 27.07
N LEU A 4 66.73 28.68 27.06
CA LEU A 4 65.69 29.68 27.32
C LEU A 4 66.00 30.89 26.38
N GLY A 5 65.06 31.70 25.89
CA GLY A 5 64.26 32.69 26.64
C GLY A 5 64.80 34.10 26.36
N VAL A 6 63.98 35.02 25.84
CA VAL A 6 64.07 36.48 26.01
C VAL A 6 62.71 37.10 25.61
N ASP A 7 62.15 37.88 26.53
CA ASP A 7 61.00 38.77 26.43
C ASP A 7 60.95 39.63 25.15
N VAL A 8 59.75 40.06 24.76
CA VAL A 8 59.47 41.48 24.46
C VAL A 8 57.96 41.69 24.30
N ASN A 9 57.44 42.55 25.17
CA ASN A 9 56.16 43.22 25.05
C ASN A 9 56.17 44.18 23.84
N VAL A 10 55.35 43.90 22.84
CA VAL A 10 54.99 44.87 21.79
C VAL A 10 53.47 44.95 21.74
N GLY A 11 52.95 46.11 22.16
CA GLY A 11 51.70 46.61 21.62
C GLY A 11 52.01 47.39 20.34
N ASN A 12 51.26 47.12 19.27
CA ASN A 12 50.50 48.07 18.45
C ASN A 12 49.81 47.30 17.31
N ASP A 13 48.93 47.97 16.55
CA ASP A 13 48.30 47.56 15.27
C ASP A 13 47.14 46.55 15.38
N ASP A 14 45.97 46.70 14.74
CA ASP A 14 45.49 47.49 13.59
C ASP A 14 43.95 47.56 13.73
N GLY A 15 43.23 48.60 13.29
CA GLY A 15 42.96 48.79 11.87
C GLY A 15 41.83 47.85 11.39
N GLU A 16 40.72 48.48 10.99
CA GLU A 16 39.71 47.95 10.04
C GLU A 16 38.62 46.98 10.55
N SER A 17 37.46 47.61 10.76
CA SER A 17 36.12 47.02 10.68
C SER A 17 35.86 46.31 9.35
N ASN A 18 35.59 45.00 9.36
CA ASN A 18 34.67 44.41 8.38
C ASN A 18 34.00 43.12 8.87
N THR A 19 32.81 43.32 9.44
CA THR A 19 31.62 42.46 9.44
C THR A 19 31.84 40.94 9.46
N ALA A 20 31.88 40.38 10.67
CA ALA A 20 31.33 39.05 10.87
C ALA A 20 29.88 39.06 10.35
N ILE A 21 29.64 38.38 9.22
CA ILE A 21 28.29 38.17 8.68
C ILE A 21 27.54 37.32 9.70
N LYS A 22 26.92 37.99 10.69
CA LYS A 22 25.95 37.39 11.59
C LYS A 22 24.71 37.12 10.75
N VAL A 23 24.69 35.99 10.06
CA VAL A 23 23.47 35.46 9.45
C VAL A 23 22.43 35.40 10.57
N PRO A 24 21.35 36.19 10.50
CA PRO A 24 20.37 36.21 11.59
C PRO A 24 19.73 34.83 11.68
N GLU A 25 19.65 34.23 12.88
CA GLU A 25 18.98 32.92 13.11
C GLU A 25 17.56 32.84 12.50
N ARG A 26 16.92 33.99 12.29
CA ARG A 26 15.61 34.14 11.64
C ARG A 26 15.60 33.75 10.15
N VAL A 27 16.74 33.85 9.47
CA VAL A 27 16.91 33.43 8.07
C VAL A 27 17.08 31.92 7.98
N LEU A 28 17.88 31.32 8.87
CA LEU A 28 18.05 29.87 8.98
C LEU A 28 16.72 29.15 9.29
N ARG A 29 15.89 29.68 10.20
CA ARG A 29 14.56 29.10 10.50
C ARG A 29 13.58 29.12 9.33
N ARG A 30 13.74 30.05 8.37
CA ARG A 30 12.84 30.18 7.21
C ARG A 30 13.14 29.16 6.10
N ASP A 31 14.39 28.76 5.94
CA ASP A 31 14.74 27.71 4.99
C ASP A 31 14.49 26.31 5.56
N GLN A 32 14.62 26.11 6.87
CA GLN A 32 14.22 24.86 7.55
C GLN A 32 12.72 24.56 7.32
N ALA A 33 11.85 25.55 7.51
CA ALA A 33 10.41 25.38 7.32
C ALA A 33 10.01 25.09 5.86
N ARG A 34 10.77 25.60 4.88
CA ARG A 34 10.53 25.32 3.45
C ARG A 34 10.97 23.92 3.04
N LEU A 35 12.03 23.39 3.63
CA LEU A 35 12.46 22.00 3.44
C LEU A 35 11.46 21.02 4.05
N GLU A 36 10.99 21.25 5.27
CA GLU A 36 10.03 20.38 5.95
C GLU A 36 8.65 20.34 5.27
N GLU A 37 8.18 21.46 4.71
CA GLU A 37 6.92 21.48 3.96
C GLU A 37 7.04 20.77 2.60
N ALA A 38 8.19 20.88 1.93
CA ALA A 38 8.46 20.15 0.70
C ALA A 38 8.58 18.64 0.94
N GLU A 39 9.22 18.22 2.04
CA GLU A 39 9.37 16.83 2.43
C GLU A 39 8.01 16.21 2.83
N ARG A 40 7.18 16.91 3.62
CA ARG A 40 5.81 16.47 3.91
C ARG A 40 4.96 16.31 2.65
N ARG A 41 5.07 17.22 1.68
CA ARG A 41 4.32 17.11 0.42
C ARG A 41 4.80 15.95 -0.46
N ARG A 42 6.09 15.59 -0.42
CA ARG A 42 6.62 14.42 -1.12
C ARG A 42 6.12 13.12 -0.48
N ASN A 43 6.19 13.00 0.84
CA ASN A 43 5.75 11.79 1.55
C ASN A 43 4.26 11.49 1.34
N VAL A 44 3.41 12.52 1.27
CA VAL A 44 1.97 12.34 0.98
C VAL A 44 1.74 11.85 -0.45
N LYS A 45 2.44 12.42 -1.44
CA LYS A 45 2.33 11.97 -2.84
C LYS A 45 2.83 10.53 -3.00
N GLU A 46 3.96 10.19 -2.39
CA GLU A 46 4.53 8.85 -2.45
C GLU A 46 3.62 7.82 -1.77
N SER A 47 3.06 8.16 -0.60
CA SER A 47 2.10 7.30 0.10
C SER A 47 0.81 7.10 -0.70
N GLN A 48 0.34 8.14 -1.40
CA GLN A 48 -0.83 8.05 -2.27
C GLN A 48 -0.55 7.15 -3.47
N THR A 49 0.57 7.32 -4.17
CA THR A 49 0.92 6.48 -5.32
C THR A 49 1.07 5.01 -4.93
N VAL A 50 1.69 4.71 -3.78
CA VAL A 50 1.79 3.33 -3.28
C VAL A 50 0.41 2.74 -3.01
N THR A 51 -0.54 3.54 -2.51
CA THR A 51 -1.91 3.09 -2.25
C THR A 51 -2.65 2.79 -3.55
N GLU A 52 -2.52 3.65 -4.56
CA GLU A 52 -3.12 3.48 -5.89
C GLU A 52 -2.57 2.23 -6.60
N GLU A 53 -1.24 2.04 -6.60
CA GLU A 53 -0.61 0.83 -7.17
C GLU A 53 -1.09 -0.46 -6.50
N LYS A 54 -1.28 -0.45 -5.17
CA LYS A 54 -1.81 -1.60 -4.42
C LYS A 54 -3.27 -1.88 -4.76
N SER A 55 -4.05 -0.83 -5.03
CA SER A 55 -5.45 -0.95 -5.42
C SER A 55 -5.62 -1.54 -6.82
N ASP A 56 -4.82 -1.08 -7.77
CA ASP A 56 -4.81 -1.61 -9.14
C ASP A 56 -4.40 -3.09 -9.15
N PHE A 57 -3.34 -3.42 -8.41
CA PHE A 57 -2.91 -4.81 -8.24
C PHE A 57 -4.00 -5.69 -7.61
N PHE A 58 -4.67 -5.19 -6.57
CA PHE A 58 -5.81 -5.87 -5.97
C PHE A 58 -6.91 -6.11 -7.01
N THR A 59 -7.29 -5.08 -7.75
CA THR A 59 -8.38 -5.15 -8.73
C THR A 59 -8.07 -6.13 -9.85
N SER A 60 -6.85 -6.13 -10.39
CA SER A 60 -6.43 -7.13 -11.39
C SER A 60 -6.52 -8.54 -10.83
N THR A 61 -5.82 -8.80 -9.71
CA THR A 61 -5.74 -10.12 -9.09
C THR A 61 -7.13 -10.65 -8.69
N PHE A 62 -7.97 -9.77 -8.13
CA PHE A 62 -9.33 -10.11 -7.73
C PHE A 62 -10.21 -10.46 -8.94
N ASN A 63 -10.10 -9.72 -10.04
CA ASN A 63 -10.86 -10.03 -11.26
C ASN A 63 -10.38 -11.31 -11.94
N ASP A 64 -9.06 -11.57 -11.95
CA ASP A 64 -8.51 -12.80 -12.51
C ASP A 64 -8.99 -14.02 -11.71
N GLU A 65 -8.89 -13.98 -10.39
CA GLU A 65 -9.34 -15.07 -9.53
C GLU A 65 -10.88 -15.23 -9.56
N LYS A 66 -11.62 -14.12 -9.63
CA LYS A 66 -13.07 -14.15 -9.85
C LYS A 66 -13.40 -14.88 -11.16
N THR A 67 -12.73 -14.53 -12.26
CA THR A 67 -12.98 -15.13 -13.58
C THR A 67 -12.67 -16.63 -13.54
N ALA A 68 -11.57 -17.02 -12.90
CA ALA A 68 -11.23 -18.43 -12.69
C ALA A 68 -12.32 -19.19 -11.92
N VAL A 69 -12.92 -18.57 -10.88
CA VAL A 69 -14.05 -19.18 -10.15
C VAL A 69 -15.28 -19.31 -11.04
N GLU A 70 -15.62 -18.30 -11.84
CA GLU A 70 -16.77 -18.34 -12.76
C GLU A 70 -16.59 -19.40 -13.86
N GLU A 71 -15.37 -19.57 -14.37
CA GLU A 71 -15.03 -20.61 -15.34
C GLU A 71 -15.17 -22.01 -14.75
N MET A 72 -14.64 -22.25 -13.54
CA MET A 72 -14.82 -23.53 -12.85
C MET A 72 -16.29 -23.84 -12.55
N LEU A 73 -17.08 -22.83 -12.15
CA LEU A 73 -18.53 -22.98 -11.94
C LEU A 73 -19.25 -23.36 -13.24
N SER A 74 -18.79 -22.82 -14.37
CA SER A 74 -19.35 -23.10 -15.69
C SER A 74 -18.92 -24.47 -16.24
N ALA A 75 -17.71 -24.91 -15.92
CA ALA A 75 -17.18 -26.22 -16.28
C ALA A 75 -17.70 -27.36 -15.39
N CYS A 76 -18.38 -27.03 -14.29
CA CYS A 76 -18.94 -28.01 -13.37
C CYS A 76 -20.20 -28.65 -13.98
N ASP A 77 -20.09 -29.92 -14.36
CA ASP A 77 -21.10 -30.68 -15.11
C ASP A 77 -21.84 -31.71 -14.24
N HIS A 78 -23.09 -32.03 -14.61
CA HIS A 78 -23.94 -33.00 -13.89
C HIS A 78 -23.53 -34.47 -14.07
N ASN A 79 -22.60 -34.75 -14.98
CA ASN A 79 -22.26 -36.13 -15.38
C ASN A 79 -21.44 -36.89 -14.33
N ASP A 80 -20.74 -36.18 -13.44
CA ASP A 80 -19.90 -36.80 -12.42
C ASP A 80 -20.08 -36.06 -11.09
N ARG A 81 -20.98 -36.59 -10.25
CA ARG A 81 -21.41 -35.97 -8.99
C ARG A 81 -20.27 -35.84 -7.98
N ASP A 82 -19.37 -36.81 -7.92
CA ASP A 82 -18.20 -36.79 -7.04
C ASP A 82 -17.18 -35.75 -7.49
N LYS A 83 -16.89 -35.67 -8.79
CA LYS A 83 -16.05 -34.58 -9.33
C LYS A 83 -16.69 -33.21 -9.12
N ALA A 84 -17.98 -33.08 -9.38
CA ALA A 84 -18.71 -31.84 -9.17
C ALA A 84 -18.66 -31.40 -7.70
N ALA A 85 -18.83 -32.32 -6.74
CA ALA A 85 -18.69 -32.01 -5.32
C ALA A 85 -17.27 -31.51 -4.97
N ASN A 86 -16.22 -32.16 -5.47
CA ASN A 86 -14.83 -31.73 -5.28
C ASN A 86 -14.57 -30.34 -5.88
N THR A 87 -15.04 -30.08 -7.11
CA THR A 87 -14.91 -28.77 -7.76
C THR A 87 -15.65 -27.68 -6.99
N LEU A 88 -16.86 -27.97 -6.48
CA LEU A 88 -17.62 -27.03 -5.64
C LEU A 88 -16.90 -26.73 -4.31
N GLU A 89 -16.22 -27.72 -3.71
CA GLU A 89 -15.37 -27.49 -2.54
C GLU A 89 -14.15 -26.64 -2.87
N GLU A 90 -13.48 -26.88 -4.01
CA GLU A 90 -12.35 -26.06 -4.47
C GLU A 90 -12.77 -24.60 -4.73
N ILE A 91 -13.91 -24.40 -5.40
CA ILE A 91 -14.52 -23.08 -5.56
C ILE A 91 -14.78 -22.43 -4.19
N THR A 92 -15.30 -23.19 -3.23
CA THR A 92 -15.58 -22.71 -1.86
C THR A 92 -14.29 -22.23 -1.18
N LEU A 93 -13.17 -22.92 -1.38
CA LEU A 93 -11.87 -22.52 -0.85
C LEU A 93 -11.35 -21.24 -1.53
N LYS A 94 -11.44 -21.15 -2.86
CA LYS A 94 -11.03 -19.94 -3.61
C LYS A 94 -11.85 -18.71 -3.23
N ILE A 95 -13.16 -18.85 -3.02
CA ILE A 95 -14.00 -17.74 -2.52
C ILE A 95 -13.56 -17.29 -1.12
N GLN A 96 -13.21 -18.22 -0.22
CA GLN A 96 -12.67 -17.87 1.10
C GLN A 96 -11.31 -17.18 1.01
N GLN A 97 -10.44 -17.61 0.09
CA GLN A 97 -9.17 -16.94 -0.17
C GLN A 97 -9.38 -15.52 -0.71
N LEU A 98 -10.32 -15.33 -1.64
CA LEU A 98 -10.71 -14.00 -2.13
C LEU A 98 -11.25 -13.10 -1.01
N GLN A 99 -12.07 -13.64 -0.10
CA GLN A 99 -12.54 -12.90 1.07
C GLN A 99 -11.38 -12.49 1.96
N LYS A 100 -10.43 -13.39 2.24
CA LYS A 100 -9.24 -13.07 3.02
C LYS A 100 -8.40 -11.99 2.33
N PHE A 101 -8.15 -12.14 1.04
CA PHE A 101 -7.42 -11.17 0.23
C PHE A 101 -8.07 -9.78 0.26
N LEU A 102 -9.40 -9.72 0.14
CA LEU A 102 -10.15 -8.47 0.30
C LEU A 102 -9.95 -7.86 1.70
N ASN A 103 -10.06 -8.66 2.77
CA ASN A 103 -9.87 -8.18 4.15
C ASN A 103 -8.46 -7.62 4.37
N ASP A 104 -7.43 -8.35 3.91
CA ASP A 104 -6.03 -7.91 3.98
C ASP A 104 -5.83 -6.62 3.16
N SER A 105 -6.66 -6.43 2.13
CA SER A 105 -6.60 -5.27 1.23
C SER A 105 -7.44 -4.08 1.69
N MET A 106 -8.33 -4.23 2.67
CA MET A 106 -9.27 -3.17 3.06
C MET A 106 -8.60 -1.88 3.52
N MET A 107 -7.37 -1.90 4.04
CA MET A 107 -6.72 -0.67 4.50
C MET A 107 -6.31 0.27 3.36
N PHE A 108 -6.11 -0.24 2.15
CA PHE A 108 -5.64 0.54 0.99
C PHE A 108 -6.70 0.71 -0.11
N LEU A 109 -7.84 0.00 -0.03
CA LEU A 109 -8.94 0.15 -0.98
C LEU A 109 -9.87 1.32 -0.65
N THR A 110 -10.38 1.99 -1.68
CA THR A 110 -11.45 2.98 -1.56
C THR A 110 -12.77 2.33 -1.14
N GLN A 111 -13.71 3.14 -0.65
CA GLN A 111 -15.06 2.66 -0.30
C GLN A 111 -15.80 2.06 -1.50
N TYR A 112 -15.56 2.58 -2.71
CA TYR A 112 -16.15 2.08 -3.94
C TYR A 112 -15.63 0.68 -4.28
N GLU A 113 -14.31 0.49 -4.29
CA GLU A 113 -13.68 -0.81 -4.59
C GLU A 113 -14.07 -1.87 -3.58
N LYS A 114 -14.10 -1.52 -2.29
CA LYS A 114 -14.60 -2.41 -1.23
C LYS A 114 -16.00 -2.91 -1.52
N ARG A 115 -16.94 -1.99 -1.81
CA ARG A 115 -18.32 -2.35 -2.14
C ARG A 115 -18.40 -3.21 -3.40
N GLN A 116 -17.62 -2.88 -4.43
CA GLN A 116 -17.60 -3.64 -5.68
C GLN A 116 -17.08 -5.06 -5.48
N ALA A 117 -16.00 -5.23 -4.72
CA ALA A 117 -15.43 -6.54 -4.40
C ALA A 117 -16.38 -7.36 -3.52
N GLN A 118 -16.97 -6.75 -2.49
CA GLN A 118 -17.97 -7.42 -1.63
C GLN A 118 -19.20 -7.87 -2.44
N ALA A 119 -19.74 -7.02 -3.32
CA ALA A 119 -20.86 -7.37 -4.18
C ALA A 119 -20.50 -8.51 -5.15
N SER A 120 -19.27 -8.50 -5.69
CA SER A 120 -18.79 -9.58 -6.55
C SER A 120 -18.66 -10.90 -5.79
N LEU A 121 -18.14 -10.88 -4.55
CA LEU A 121 -18.07 -12.06 -3.70
C LEU A 121 -19.45 -12.63 -3.37
N GLN A 122 -20.43 -11.77 -3.07
CA GLN A 122 -21.80 -12.22 -2.84
C GLN A 122 -22.39 -12.91 -4.08
N LYS A 123 -22.16 -12.36 -5.28
CA LYS A 123 -22.60 -12.99 -6.53
C LYS A 123 -21.96 -14.37 -6.74
N LEU A 124 -20.66 -14.51 -6.49
CA LEU A 124 -19.98 -15.81 -6.59
C LEU A 124 -20.54 -16.82 -5.59
N GLN A 125 -20.82 -16.39 -4.35
CA GLN A 125 -21.42 -17.25 -3.33
C GLN A 125 -22.84 -17.69 -3.70
N SER A 126 -23.66 -16.79 -4.24
CA SER A 126 -24.99 -17.13 -4.74
C SER A 126 -24.91 -18.12 -5.91
N ALA A 127 -24.05 -17.87 -6.90
CA ALA A 127 -23.85 -18.79 -8.03
C ALA A 127 -23.35 -20.16 -7.57
N LEU A 128 -22.44 -20.22 -6.59
CA LEU A 128 -21.99 -21.46 -5.98
C LEU A 128 -23.15 -22.19 -5.30
N ALA A 129 -24.00 -21.48 -4.54
CA ALA A 129 -25.13 -22.08 -3.85
C ALA A 129 -26.17 -22.65 -4.82
N GLU A 130 -26.49 -21.90 -5.89
CA GLU A 130 -27.37 -22.35 -6.98
C GLU A 130 -26.81 -23.61 -7.64
N LYS A 131 -25.52 -23.60 -8.05
CA LYS A 131 -24.86 -24.79 -8.60
C LYS A 131 -24.86 -25.97 -7.65
N ARG A 132 -24.68 -25.73 -6.35
CA ARG A 132 -24.76 -26.79 -5.33
C ARG A 132 -26.16 -27.40 -5.26
N ASP A 133 -27.21 -26.59 -5.31
CA ASP A 133 -28.59 -27.09 -5.25
C ASP A 133 -28.98 -27.84 -6.53
N GLU A 134 -28.52 -27.37 -7.70
CA GLU A 134 -28.70 -28.04 -8.98
C GLU A 134 -27.99 -29.40 -9.06
N LEU A 135 -26.75 -29.49 -8.58
CA LEU A 135 -25.89 -30.69 -8.69
C LEU A 135 -26.07 -31.68 -7.52
N LEU A 136 -26.38 -31.17 -6.33
CA LEU A 136 -26.55 -31.95 -5.10
C LEU A 136 -27.91 -31.64 -4.44
N PRO A 137 -29.04 -31.78 -5.15
CA PRO A 137 -30.34 -31.56 -4.55
C PRO A 137 -30.51 -32.52 -3.38
N LYS A 138 -30.67 -31.98 -2.18
CA LYS A 138 -30.99 -32.76 -0.98
C LYS A 138 -32.46 -33.17 -1.09
N LYS A 139 -32.71 -34.35 -1.65
CA LYS A 139 -33.94 -35.11 -1.44
C LYS A 139 -33.78 -36.02 -0.23
#